data_AF-A0A2S0JYG5-F1
#
_entry.id   AF-A0A2S0JYG5-F1
#
_cell.length_a   1.000
_cell.length_b   1.000
_cell.length_c   1.000
_cell.angle_alpha   90.00
_cell.angle_beta   90.00
_cell.angle_gamma   90.00
#
_symmetry.space_group_name_H-M   'P 1'
#
loop_
_entity.id
_entity.type
_entity.pdbx_description
1 polymer ?
#
loop_
_entity_poly.entity_id
_entity_poly.type
_entity_poly.pdbx_seq_one_letter_code
_entity_poly.pdbx_strand_id
1 'polypeptide(L)' 'MEIRDWFSIPMILSQIVIWILWILLQLALEANVMWIVFYPFNFLFVANVIIGVVFKLKSVKRQRVNIRV' A
#
# COMPACT_ATOMS: atom_id res chain seq x y z
N MET A 1 -9.95 -20.11 -1.22
CA MET A 1 -9.97 -18.74 -0.65
C MET A 1 -10.18 -17.79 -1.82
N GLU A 2 -11.35 -17.18 -1.95
CA GLU A 2 -11.63 -16.29 -3.08
C GLU A 2 -10.64 -15.11 -3.09
N ILE A 3 -10.11 -14.77 -4.26
CA ILE A 3 -9.16 -13.66 -4.48
C ILE A 3 -9.73 -12.29 -4.03
N ARG A 4 -11.04 -12.22 -3.72
CA ARG A 4 -11.74 -11.00 -3.31
C ARG A 4 -11.23 -10.37 -2.00
N ASP A 5 -10.65 -11.15 -1.11
CA ASP A 5 -10.26 -10.67 0.23
C ASP A 5 -8.75 -10.45 0.41
N TRP A 6 -7.96 -10.54 -0.66
CA TRP A 6 -6.50 -10.42 -0.60
C TRP A 6 -6.02 -9.03 -0.17
N PHE A 7 -6.85 -7.99 -0.30
CA PHE A 7 -6.52 -6.62 0.10
C PHE A 7 -7.59 -6.04 1.03
N SER A 8 -7.20 -5.82 2.28
CA SER A 8 -8.02 -5.16 3.31
C SER A 8 -7.57 -3.71 3.53
N ILE A 9 -8.49 -2.83 3.93
CA ILE A 9 -8.16 -1.43 4.28
C ILE A 9 -7.12 -1.38 5.42
N PRO A 10 -7.23 -2.21 6.49
CA PRO A 10 -6.19 -2.27 7.52
C PRO A 10 -4.81 -2.64 6.97
N MET A 11 -4.72 -3.52 5.97
CA MET A 11 -3.44 -3.89 5.35
C MET A 11 -2.80 -2.71 4.60
N ILE A 12 -3.59 -1.94 3.86
CA ILE A 12 -3.10 -0.75 3.13
C ILE A 12 -2.64 0.33 4.13
N LEU A 13 -3.40 0.55 5.20
CA LEU A 13 -3.02 1.49 6.27
C LEU A 13 -1.74 1.08 6.99
N SER A 14 -1.61 -0.19 7.36
CA SER A 14 -0.40 -0.70 8.03
C SER A 14 0.83 -0.62 7.12
N GLN A 15 0.68 -0.81 5.81
CA GLN A 15 1.75 -0.56 4.85
C GLN A 15 2.23 0.90 4.87
N ILE A 16 1.32 1.87 4.89
CA ILE A 16 1.69 3.30 4.96
C ILE A 16 2.46 3.59 6.25
N VAL A 17 2.00 3.05 7.39
CA VAL A 17 2.67 3.23 8.69
C VAL A 17 4.09 2.66 8.66
N ILE A 18 4.27 1.43 8.16
CA ILE A 18 5.59 0.79 8.04
C ILE A 18 6.50 1.62 7.13
N TRP A 19 5.97 2.16 6.03
CA TRP A 19 6.74 2.98 5.11
C TRP A 19 7.25 4.27 5.77
N ILE A 20 6.41 4.95 6.56
CA ILE A 20 6.83 6.14 7.33
C ILE A 20 7.92 5.76 8.34
N LEU A 21 7.73 4.68 9.11
CA LEU A 21 8.72 4.20 10.07
C LEU A 21 10.05 3.85 9.40
N TRP A 22 10.01 3.27 8.20
CA TRP A 22 11.21 2.96 7.42
C TRP A 22 11.97 4.23 7.02
N ILE A 23 11.28 5.28 6.56
CA ILE A 23 11.91 6.56 6.23
C ILE A 23 12.53 7.20 7.47
N LEU A 24 11.81 7.21 8.60
CA LEU A 24 12.32 7.75 9.86
C LEU A 24 13.56 7.00 10.35
N LEU A 25 13.58 5.67 10.20
CA LEU A 25 14.76 4.86 10.52
C LEU A 25 15.97 5.25 9.66
N GLN A 26 15.78 5.43 8.35
CA GLN A 26 16.86 5.84 7.45
C GLN A 26 17.41 7.23 7.80
N LEU A 27 16.53 8.17 8.17
CA LEU A 27 16.95 9.49 8.67
C LEU A 27 17.72 9.38 9.99
N ALA A 28 17.28 8.53 10.91
CA ALA A 28 17.96 8.28 12.19
C ALA A 28 19.34 7.64 12.02
N LEU A 29 19.53 6.86 10.95
CA LEU A 29 20.81 6.27 10.57
C LEU A 29 21.71 7.23 9.77
N GLU A 30 21.32 8.50 9.63
CA GLU A 30 22.01 9.51 8.82
C GLU A 30 22.27 9.05 7.38
N ALA A 31 21.37 8.22 6.84
CA ALA A 31 21.50 7.70 5.50
C ALA A 31 21.40 8.84 4.48
N ASN A 32 22.20 8.73 3.40
CA ASN A 32 22.21 9.72 2.34
C ASN A 32 20.81 9.91 1.76
N VAL A 33 20.34 11.16 1.67
CA VAL A 33 18.99 11.49 1.19
C VAL A 33 18.70 10.93 -0.21
N MET A 34 19.69 10.88 -1.12
CA MET A 34 19.50 10.23 -2.43
C MET A 34 19.23 8.73 -2.28
N TRP A 35 19.90 8.08 -1.33
CA TRP A 35 19.68 6.66 -1.04
C TRP A 35 18.28 6.41 -0.49
N ILE A 36 17.79 7.29 0.39
CA ILE A 36 16.44 7.22 0.94
C ILE A 36 15.40 7.35 -0.17
N VAL A 37 15.57 8.28 -1.12
CA VAL A 37 14.58 8.52 -2.19
C VAL A 37 14.60 7.40 -3.24
N PHE A 38 15.78 7.01 -3.72
CA PHE A 38 15.93 6.00 -4.77
C PHE A 38 15.95 4.56 -4.25
N TYR A 39 15.63 4.36 -2.97
CA TYR A 39 15.64 3.03 -2.38
C TYR A 39 14.63 2.11 -3.10
N PRO A 40 15.05 0.97 -3.67
CA PRO A 40 14.18 0.08 -4.45
C PRO A 40 12.91 -0.37 -3.70
N PHE A 41 12.98 -0.52 -2.38
CA PHE A 41 11.81 -0.87 -1.58
C PHE A 41 10.74 0.21 -1.56
N ASN A 42 11.07 1.49 -1.75
CA ASN A 42 10.05 2.55 -1.83
C ASN A 42 9.19 2.38 -3.07
N PHE A 43 9.80 2.03 -4.22
CA PHE A 43 9.07 1.76 -5.45
C PHE A 43 8.14 0.54 -5.30
N LEU A 44 8.62 -0.53 -4.66
CA LEU A 44 7.80 -1.70 -4.36
C LEU A 44 6.65 -1.35 -3.40
N PHE A 45 6.91 -0.53 -2.40
CA PHE A 45 5.87 -0.05 -1.46
C PHE A 45 4.77 0.73 -2.18
N VAL A 46 5.15 1.70 -3.01
CA VAL A 46 4.21 2.53 -3.77
C VAL A 46 3.38 1.66 -4.73
N ALA A 47 4.02 0.74 -5.46
CA ALA A 47 3.33 -0.18 -6.35
C ALA A 47 2.30 -1.05 -5.59
N ASN A 48 2.67 -1.57 -4.42
CA ASN A 48 1.80 -2.44 -3.62
C ASN A 48 0.57 -1.68 -3.06
N VAL A 49 0.76 -0.43 -2.62
CA VAL A 49 -0.34 0.43 -2.18
C VAL A 49 -1.28 0.75 -3.35
N ILE A 50 -0.75 1.10 -4.52
CA ILE A 50 -1.56 1.39 -5.72
C ILE A 50 -2.39 0.16 -6.10
N ILE A 51 -1.78 -1.01 -6.19
CA ILE A 51 -2.47 -2.27 -6.50
C ILE A 51 -3.59 -2.51 -5.48
N GLY A 52 -3.30 -2.37 -4.18
CA GLY A 52 -4.28 -2.59 -3.13
C GLY A 52 -5.47 -1.64 -3.19
N VAL A 53 -5.23 -0.35 -3.43
CA VAL A 53 -6.28 0.66 -3.56
C VAL A 53 -7.14 0.38 -4.80
N VAL A 54 -6.54 0.11 -5.95
CA VAL A 54 -7.25 -0.19 -7.20
C VAL A 54 -8.12 -1.45 -7.05
N PHE A 55 -7.58 -2.50 -6.44
CA PHE A 55 -8.33 -3.73 -6.19
C PHE A 55 -9.53 -3.49 -5.28
N LYS A 56 -9.35 -2.68 -4.22
CA LYS A 56 -10.43 -2.34 -3.29
C LYS A 56 -11.54 -1.54 -3.97
N LEU A 57 -11.18 -0.53 -4.77
CA LEU A 57 -12.15 0.28 -5.51
C LEU A 57 -12.97 -0.58 -6.48
N LYS A 58 -12.34 -1.51 -7.19
CA LYS A 58 -13.02 -2.44 -8.11
C LYS A 58 -13.97 -3.38 -7.37
N SER A 59 -13.57 -3.87 -6.19
CA SER A 59 -14.39 -4.75 -5.35
C SER A 59 -15.63 -4.03 -4.80
N VAL A 60 -15.47 -2.79 -4.31
CA VAL A 60 -16.58 -1.95 -3.81
C VAL A 60 -17.58 -1.64 -4.93
N LYS A 61 -17.09 -1.32 -6.14
CA LYS A 61 -17.95 -1.04 -7.30
C LYS A 61 -18.80 -2.26 -7.68
N ARG A 62 -18.21 -3.47 -7.65
CA ARG A 62 -18.91 -4.73 -7.94
C ARG A 62 -19.95 -5.07 -6.86
N GLN A 63 -19.67 -4.80 -5.58
CA GLN A 63 -20.64 -4.97 -4.50
C GLN A 63 -21.86 -4.05 -4.66
N ARG A 64 -21.68 -2.78 -5.02
CA ARG A 64 -22.83 -1.86 -5.20
C ARG A 64 -23.75 -2.24 -6.35
N VAL A 65 -23.22 -2.83 -7.43
CA VAL A 65 -24.06 -3.30 -8.55
C VAL A 65 -24.91 -4.48 -8.10
N ASN A 66 -24.35 -5.43 -7.37
CA ASN A 66 -25.06 -6.62 -6.89
C ASN A 66 -26.18 -6.34 -5.87
N ILE A 67 -26.19 -5.16 -5.24
CA ILE A 67 -27.25 -4.74 -4.30
C ILE A 67 -28.40 -4.01 -5.02
N ARG A 68 -28.19 -3.55 -6.27
CA ARG A 68 -29.21 -2.87 -7.08
C ARG A 68 -29.97 -3.80 -8.03
N VAL A 69 -29.56 -5.07 -8.13
CA VAL A 69 -30.28 -6.13 -8.85
C VAL A 69 -31.10 -6.91 -7.84
#